data_AF-D5RI18-F1
#
_entry.id   AF-D5RI18-F1
#
_cell.length_a   1.000
_cell.length_b   1.000
_cell.length_c   1.000
_cell.angle_alpha   90.00
_cell.angle_beta   90.00
_cell.angle_gamma   90.00
#
_symmetry.space_group_name_H-M   'P 1'
#
loop_
_entity.id
_entity.type
_entity.pdbx_description
1 polymer ?
#
loop_
_entity_poly.entity_id
_entity_poly.type
_entity_poly.pdbx_seq_one_letter_code
_entity_poly.pdbx_strand_id
1 'polypeptide(L)'
;MSDSSVLYEDEHFLVVHRPAPNPAPGSPTLITFADLTFRARDNAVWGQEPAAKLGLDVIGFVPKGENWYPAASVAKAAPAVRAALRGPAITYGYSMGGHAALKHAARLGAAHALAICPQDSIDPDEVPWDSRFHRFFKPALHGHMALLPGEAGDFAVMLADPYMPEDRGQAQRLARRGVHWVRTPFMDHAAIWLLIDSAFLIQVLERVMAQDLPGLVALMRARRHSSPHWARFMGSAAFRRGHLRMGNALWRRARRQGVPRSAISFEVQRALSQRVQHLRSVKQNRRARDIAMLQLKAWPTDAALHARVGHLMIGMKNFAESEQAFRSALALDPRPINAWQGLSLSLSAQKRRDEAIALCLGGIEQMPDHVELRMYLAQMLLKAGRADACEVQYRAVLEIDPHHAKALLGLSQTLAARGDRAEAVSLVRRLMEGGSPEPETCLWLGQLLLYVGEPAQAEPLYRAVVERDPDNADAQIGLARALERTGRLNAAQRVAHGAAGRMPDNPKLAALARRLGPPEQEEEEEAAAGPAPSRFRRWLNEFFSADA
;
A
#
# COMPACT_ATOMS: atom_id res chain seq x y z
N MET A 1 -17.27 -39.20 -15.37
CA MET A 1 -17.15 -37.81 -14.87
C MET A 1 -18.20 -37.67 -13.79
N SER A 2 -17.86 -37.39 -12.54
CA SER A 2 -18.91 -37.12 -11.54
C SER A 2 -19.52 -35.76 -11.87
N ASP A 3 -20.85 -35.71 -12.00
CA ASP A 3 -21.58 -34.48 -12.27
C ASP A 3 -21.39 -33.51 -11.10
N SER A 4 -20.78 -32.36 -11.39
CA SER A 4 -20.75 -31.22 -10.48
C SER A 4 -22.06 -30.45 -10.56
N SER A 5 -22.57 -29.95 -9.45
CA SER A 5 -23.77 -29.10 -9.40
C SER A 5 -23.43 -27.76 -8.74
N VAL A 6 -24.07 -26.68 -9.21
CA VAL A 6 -23.98 -25.37 -8.58
C VAL A 6 -25.03 -25.29 -7.48
N LEU A 7 -24.60 -25.06 -6.23
CA LEU A 7 -25.50 -24.89 -5.09
C LEU A 7 -25.94 -23.44 -4.90
N TYR A 8 -25.09 -22.49 -5.26
CA TYR A 8 -25.32 -21.06 -5.07
C TYR A 8 -24.36 -20.23 -5.94
N GLU A 9 -24.81 -19.07 -6.37
CA GLU A 9 -23.97 -18.09 -7.07
C GLU A 9 -24.45 -16.67 -6.75
N ASP A 10 -23.49 -15.76 -6.52
CA ASP A 10 -23.75 -14.32 -6.49
C ASP A 10 -22.59 -13.54 -7.13
N GLU A 11 -22.57 -12.22 -6.98
CA GLU A 11 -21.54 -11.35 -7.52
C GLU A 11 -20.12 -11.63 -6.97
N HIS A 12 -19.99 -12.32 -5.83
CA HIS A 12 -18.72 -12.53 -5.15
C HIS A 12 -18.12 -13.91 -5.38
N PHE A 13 -18.94 -14.96 -5.43
CA PHE A 13 -18.45 -16.32 -5.61
C PHE A 13 -19.51 -17.28 -6.18
N LEU A 14 -19.01 -18.43 -6.60
CA LEU A 14 -19.79 -19.59 -7.01
C LEU A 14 -19.55 -20.72 -5.99
N VAL A 15 -20.60 -21.44 -5.60
CA VAL A 15 -20.51 -22.62 -4.74
C VAL A 15 -20.84 -23.86 -5.55
N VAL A 16 -19.85 -24.75 -5.70
CA VAL A 16 -19.96 -25.96 -6.52
C VAL A 16 -19.85 -27.18 -5.62
N HIS A 17 -20.81 -28.09 -5.73
CA HIS A 17 -20.79 -29.40 -5.10
C HIS A 17 -20.35 -30.47 -6.09
N ARG A 18 -19.36 -31.27 -5.71
CA ARG A 18 -18.93 -32.46 -6.43
C ARG A 18 -19.04 -33.67 -5.50
N PRO A 19 -20.05 -34.52 -5.67
CA PRO A 19 -20.19 -35.73 -4.87
C PRO A 19 -19.07 -36.72 -5.22
N ALA A 20 -18.65 -37.50 -4.22
CA ALA A 20 -17.83 -38.67 -4.42
C ALA A 20 -18.60 -39.73 -5.21
N PRO A 21 -17.93 -40.53 -6.05
CA PRO A 21 -18.59 -41.57 -6.84
C PRO A 21 -19.25 -42.66 -5.97
N ASN A 22 -18.62 -43.04 -4.84
CA ASN A 22 -19.10 -44.05 -3.90
C ASN A 22 -18.64 -43.67 -2.47
N PRO A 23 -19.27 -42.68 -1.82
CA PRO A 23 -18.90 -42.31 -0.46
C PRO A 23 -19.30 -43.43 0.51
N ALA A 24 -18.44 -43.75 1.48
CA ALA A 24 -18.84 -44.61 2.58
C ALA A 24 -19.90 -43.88 3.44
N PRO A 25 -20.84 -44.59 4.08
CA PRO A 25 -21.78 -43.98 5.02
C PRO A 25 -21.02 -43.20 6.11
N GLY A 26 -21.39 -41.93 6.31
CA GLY A 26 -20.72 -41.06 7.28
C GLY A 26 -19.37 -40.50 6.83
N SER A 27 -18.98 -40.69 5.56
CA SER A 27 -17.80 -40.03 4.98
C SER A 27 -17.88 -38.50 5.15
N PRO A 28 -16.78 -37.84 5.52
CA PRO A 28 -16.79 -36.41 5.72
C PRO A 28 -16.94 -35.63 4.41
N THR A 29 -17.56 -34.45 4.48
CA THR A 29 -17.58 -33.48 3.38
C THR A 29 -16.45 -32.46 3.55
N LEU A 30 -15.65 -32.26 2.51
CA LEU A 30 -14.61 -31.24 2.49
C LEU A 30 -15.18 -29.94 1.90
N ILE A 31 -15.26 -28.88 2.70
CA ILE A 31 -15.68 -27.56 2.25
C ILE A 31 -14.43 -26.73 1.96
N THR A 32 -14.21 -26.33 0.71
CA THR A 32 -12.95 -25.70 0.31
C THR A 32 -13.11 -24.23 -0.05
N PHE A 33 -12.11 -23.44 0.34
CA PHE A 33 -12.02 -22.02 -0.02
C PHE A 33 -10.67 -21.76 -0.69
N ALA A 34 -10.72 -21.27 -1.91
CA ALA A 34 -9.54 -20.98 -2.69
C ALA A 34 -8.83 -19.68 -2.24
N ASP A 35 -7.57 -19.54 -2.64
CA ASP A 35 -6.75 -18.36 -2.38
C ASP A 35 -6.97 -17.25 -3.41
N LEU A 36 -6.18 -16.18 -3.30
CA LEU A 36 -6.24 -15.02 -4.19
C LEU A 36 -5.90 -15.34 -5.65
N THR A 37 -5.23 -16.45 -5.94
CA THR A 37 -4.68 -16.77 -7.27
C THR A 37 -5.56 -17.73 -8.06
N PHE A 38 -6.35 -18.55 -7.38
CA PHE A 38 -7.22 -19.51 -8.03
C PHE A 38 -8.41 -18.81 -8.73
N ARG A 39 -8.62 -19.13 -10.00
CA ARG A 39 -9.81 -18.77 -10.77
C ARG A 39 -10.28 -20.04 -11.47
N ALA A 40 -11.53 -20.44 -11.25
CA ALA A 40 -12.02 -21.67 -11.84
C ALA A 40 -12.16 -21.57 -13.36
N ARG A 41 -11.99 -22.72 -14.03
CA ARG A 41 -12.50 -23.00 -15.38
C ARG A 41 -13.46 -24.17 -15.23
N ASP A 42 -14.62 -24.12 -15.91
CA ASP A 42 -15.56 -25.24 -16.03
C ASP A 42 -15.95 -25.90 -14.69
N ASN A 43 -16.41 -25.09 -13.72
CA ASN A 43 -16.83 -25.53 -12.38
C ASN A 43 -15.75 -26.28 -11.56
N ALA A 44 -14.47 -26.12 -11.89
CA ALA A 44 -13.39 -26.68 -11.08
C ALA A 44 -13.36 -26.05 -9.69
N VAL A 45 -13.14 -26.88 -8.67
CA VAL A 45 -13.00 -26.44 -7.27
C VAL A 45 -11.59 -26.67 -6.76
N TRP A 46 -11.10 -25.72 -5.98
CA TRP A 46 -9.82 -25.88 -5.29
C TRP A 46 -9.91 -27.05 -4.30
N GLY A 47 -8.91 -27.93 -4.28
CA GLY A 47 -8.92 -29.14 -3.46
C GLY A 47 -9.69 -30.34 -4.05
N GLN A 48 -10.22 -30.24 -5.28
CA GLN A 48 -10.95 -31.37 -5.91
C GLN A 48 -10.10 -32.64 -6.08
N GLU A 49 -8.82 -32.50 -6.41
CA GLU A 49 -7.94 -33.65 -6.63
C GLU A 49 -7.66 -34.43 -5.33
N PRO A 50 -7.27 -33.77 -4.22
CA PRO A 50 -7.25 -34.42 -2.91
C PRO A 50 -8.57 -35.07 -2.52
N ALA A 51 -9.70 -34.38 -2.70
CA ALA A 51 -11.02 -34.91 -2.36
C ALA A 51 -11.35 -36.18 -3.16
N ALA A 52 -11.08 -36.16 -4.47
CA ALA A 52 -11.29 -37.31 -5.34
C ALA A 52 -10.43 -38.51 -4.94
N LYS A 53 -9.14 -38.30 -4.59
CA LYS A 53 -8.25 -39.38 -4.11
C LYS A 53 -8.68 -39.96 -2.77
N LEU A 54 -9.35 -39.17 -1.95
CA LEU A 54 -9.93 -39.60 -0.68
C LEU A 54 -11.32 -40.23 -0.82
N GLY A 55 -11.96 -40.11 -1.99
CA GLY A 55 -13.36 -40.47 -2.16
C GLY A 55 -14.31 -39.61 -1.31
N LEU A 56 -13.99 -38.33 -1.09
CA LEU A 56 -14.85 -37.41 -0.33
C LEU A 56 -15.70 -36.53 -1.23
N ASP A 57 -16.88 -36.19 -0.72
CA ASP A 57 -17.68 -35.09 -1.24
C ASP A 57 -16.92 -33.78 -1.04
N VAL A 58 -16.92 -32.92 -2.04
CA VAL A 58 -16.33 -31.59 -1.96
C VAL A 58 -17.33 -30.51 -2.31
N ILE A 59 -17.44 -29.49 -1.46
CA ILE A 59 -18.19 -28.27 -1.72
C ILE A 59 -17.19 -27.12 -1.79
N GLY A 60 -16.92 -26.63 -3.00
CA GLY A 60 -15.94 -25.58 -3.22
C GLY A 60 -16.58 -24.21 -3.37
N PHE A 61 -16.10 -23.26 -2.59
CA PHE A 61 -16.32 -21.83 -2.77
C PHE A 61 -15.27 -21.28 -3.72
N VAL A 62 -15.72 -20.87 -4.91
CA VAL A 62 -14.89 -20.36 -5.99
C VAL A 62 -15.04 -18.84 -6.07
N PRO A 63 -14.00 -18.07 -5.72
CA PRO A 63 -14.10 -16.62 -5.70
C PRO A 63 -14.10 -16.05 -7.13
N LYS A 64 -14.97 -15.06 -7.38
CA LYS A 64 -14.97 -14.26 -8.62
C LYS A 64 -13.93 -13.12 -8.59
N GLY A 65 -13.38 -12.82 -7.41
CA GLY A 65 -12.32 -11.83 -7.19
C GLY A 65 -11.77 -11.86 -5.77
N GLU A 66 -10.84 -10.95 -5.46
CA GLU A 66 -10.26 -10.78 -4.13
C GLU A 66 -11.28 -10.13 -3.18
N ASN A 67 -11.88 -10.91 -2.28
CA ASN A 67 -13.03 -10.45 -1.48
C ASN A 67 -13.16 -11.04 -0.07
N TRP A 68 -12.25 -11.93 0.36
CA TRP A 68 -12.29 -12.58 1.68
C TRP A 68 -13.62 -13.26 2.03
N TYR A 69 -14.40 -13.68 1.02
CA TYR A 69 -15.69 -14.36 1.15
C TYR A 69 -16.65 -13.61 2.07
N PRO A 70 -17.30 -12.54 1.59
CA PRO A 70 -18.10 -11.65 2.42
C PRO A 70 -19.15 -12.40 3.25
N ALA A 71 -19.20 -12.09 4.54
CA ALA A 71 -20.01 -12.85 5.51
C ALA A 71 -21.50 -12.90 5.15
N ALA A 72 -22.03 -11.82 4.58
CA ALA A 72 -23.42 -11.74 4.12
C ALA A 72 -23.70 -12.72 2.97
N SER A 73 -22.81 -12.83 1.98
CA SER A 73 -22.94 -13.77 0.87
C SER A 73 -22.80 -15.22 1.32
N VAL A 74 -21.83 -15.51 2.21
CA VAL A 74 -21.69 -16.87 2.76
C VAL A 74 -22.92 -17.26 3.58
N ALA A 75 -23.56 -16.31 4.27
CA ALA A 75 -24.81 -16.56 4.98
C ALA A 75 -25.97 -16.92 4.05
N LYS A 76 -26.07 -16.30 2.87
CA LYS A 76 -27.07 -16.66 1.83
C LYS A 76 -26.83 -18.06 1.25
N ALA A 77 -25.56 -18.45 1.06
CA ALA A 77 -25.20 -19.77 0.54
C ALA A 77 -25.37 -20.90 1.58
N ALA A 78 -25.24 -20.57 2.88
CA ALA A 78 -25.14 -21.57 3.94
C ALA A 78 -26.31 -22.58 4.04
N PRO A 79 -27.59 -22.20 3.85
CA PRO A 79 -28.69 -23.17 3.83
C PRO A 79 -28.51 -24.26 2.76
N ALA A 80 -28.14 -23.87 1.54
CA ALA A 80 -27.92 -24.82 0.44
C ALA A 80 -26.71 -25.72 0.69
N VAL A 81 -25.63 -25.17 1.26
CA VAL A 81 -24.45 -25.97 1.65
C VAL A 81 -24.79 -26.99 2.72
N ARG A 82 -25.48 -26.58 3.80
CA ARG A 82 -25.88 -27.49 4.88
C ARG A 82 -26.80 -28.61 4.39
N ALA A 83 -27.72 -28.30 3.47
CA ALA A 83 -28.61 -29.28 2.86
C ALA A 83 -27.86 -30.30 1.98
N ALA A 84 -26.68 -29.96 1.46
CA ALA A 84 -25.87 -30.85 0.64
C ALA A 84 -24.91 -31.75 1.45
N LEU A 85 -24.76 -31.52 2.76
CA LEU A 85 -23.86 -32.33 3.61
C LEU A 85 -24.42 -33.74 3.81
N ARG A 86 -23.53 -34.74 3.73
CA ARG A 86 -23.88 -36.17 3.93
C ARG A 86 -23.29 -36.79 5.20
N GLY A 87 -22.54 -36.02 5.97
CA GLY A 87 -21.83 -36.46 7.16
C GLY A 87 -21.13 -35.28 7.86
N PRO A 88 -20.15 -35.56 8.73
CA PRO A 88 -19.32 -34.52 9.34
C PRO A 88 -18.65 -33.65 8.26
N ALA A 89 -18.50 -32.36 8.51
CA ALA A 89 -17.84 -31.47 7.56
C ALA A 89 -16.59 -30.81 8.15
N ILE A 90 -15.60 -30.60 7.29
CA ILE A 90 -14.37 -29.87 7.58
C ILE A 90 -14.17 -28.75 6.57
N THR A 91 -13.92 -27.54 7.06
CA THR A 91 -13.51 -26.43 6.19
C THR A 91 -11.99 -26.44 5.97
N TYR A 92 -11.57 -26.14 4.75
CA TYR A 92 -10.16 -26.13 4.35
C TYR A 92 -9.86 -24.94 3.43
N GLY A 93 -8.81 -24.17 3.74
CA GLY A 93 -8.47 -23.02 2.93
C GLY A 93 -7.07 -22.44 3.20
N TYR A 94 -6.59 -21.63 2.24
CA TYR A 94 -5.30 -20.98 2.30
C TYR A 94 -5.41 -19.46 2.08
N SER A 95 -4.69 -18.68 2.89
CA SER A 95 -4.68 -17.21 2.87
C SER A 95 -6.09 -16.64 3.04
N MET A 96 -6.61 -15.92 2.05
CA MET A 96 -8.01 -15.48 1.96
C MET A 96 -9.01 -16.63 2.20
N GLY A 97 -8.76 -17.81 1.64
CA GLY A 97 -9.58 -18.98 1.90
C GLY A 97 -9.39 -19.56 3.31
N GLY A 98 -8.21 -19.37 3.90
CA GLY A 98 -7.96 -19.75 5.29
C GLY A 98 -8.77 -18.90 6.27
N HIS A 99 -8.93 -17.61 5.98
CA HIS A 99 -9.85 -16.75 6.71
C HIS A 99 -11.28 -17.31 6.67
N ALA A 100 -11.80 -17.56 5.47
CA ALA A 100 -13.15 -18.08 5.28
C ALA A 100 -13.36 -19.47 5.92
N ALA A 101 -12.36 -20.34 5.83
CA ALA A 101 -12.40 -21.65 6.46
C ALA A 101 -12.63 -21.55 7.97
N LEU A 102 -11.98 -20.59 8.65
CA LEU A 102 -12.23 -20.35 10.08
C LEU A 102 -13.52 -19.58 10.31
N LYS A 103 -13.74 -18.48 9.59
CA LYS A 103 -14.84 -17.53 9.82
C LYS A 103 -16.22 -18.15 9.61
N HIS A 104 -16.31 -19.18 8.75
CA HIS A 104 -17.60 -19.72 8.31
C HIS A 104 -17.82 -21.19 8.63
N ALA A 105 -16.91 -21.85 9.35
CA ALA A 105 -17.02 -23.29 9.63
C ALA A 105 -18.38 -23.67 10.25
N ALA A 106 -18.70 -23.10 11.41
CA ALA A 106 -19.95 -23.41 12.11
C ALA A 106 -21.18 -23.00 11.29
N ARG A 107 -21.12 -21.85 10.61
CA ARG A 107 -22.22 -21.37 9.74
C ARG A 107 -22.53 -22.36 8.62
N LEU A 108 -21.52 -23.02 8.07
CA LEU A 108 -21.65 -23.99 7.00
C LEU A 108 -21.90 -25.43 7.51
N GLY A 109 -22.03 -25.62 8.82
CA GLY A 109 -22.27 -26.93 9.43
C GLY A 109 -21.01 -27.78 9.61
N ALA A 110 -19.82 -27.18 9.53
CA ALA A 110 -18.56 -27.86 9.80
C ALA A 110 -18.16 -27.72 11.28
N ALA A 111 -17.87 -28.85 11.91
CA ALA A 111 -17.36 -28.91 13.28
C ALA A 111 -15.84 -28.69 13.35
N HIS A 112 -15.14 -28.87 12.22
CA HIS A 112 -13.69 -28.78 12.16
C HIS A 112 -13.23 -27.79 11.10
N ALA A 113 -12.10 -27.13 11.35
CA ALA A 113 -11.50 -26.20 10.39
C ALA A 113 -9.98 -26.39 10.30
N LEU A 114 -9.46 -26.40 9.08
CA LEU A 114 -8.03 -26.36 8.77
C LEU A 114 -7.72 -25.14 7.90
N ALA A 115 -7.02 -24.16 8.47
CA ALA A 115 -6.62 -22.95 7.78
C ALA A 115 -5.11 -22.86 7.60
N ILE A 116 -4.66 -22.34 6.47
CA ILE A 116 -3.24 -22.16 6.18
C ILE A 116 -2.99 -20.68 5.94
N CYS A 117 -2.07 -20.11 6.72
CA CYS A 117 -1.76 -18.69 6.76
C CYS A 117 -3.01 -17.76 6.74
N PRO A 118 -4.05 -18.02 7.57
CA PRO A 118 -5.27 -17.20 7.59
C PRO A 118 -5.00 -15.77 8.05
N GLN A 119 -5.83 -14.84 7.58
CA GLN A 119 -5.94 -13.49 8.16
C GLN A 119 -7.09 -13.48 9.17
N ASP A 120 -6.89 -12.93 10.37
CA ASP A 120 -7.99 -12.56 11.27
C ASP A 120 -8.74 -11.35 10.70
N SER A 121 -7.99 -10.41 10.12
CA SER A 121 -8.50 -9.21 9.48
C SER A 121 -7.51 -8.68 8.43
N ILE A 122 -8.02 -7.94 7.45
CA ILE A 122 -7.22 -7.13 6.51
C ILE A 122 -7.51 -5.62 6.63
N ASP A 123 -8.29 -5.23 7.63
CA ASP A 123 -8.63 -3.84 7.92
C ASP A 123 -7.35 -3.06 8.32
N PRO A 124 -6.98 -1.98 7.60
CA PRO A 124 -5.85 -1.14 7.96
C PRO A 124 -5.86 -0.62 9.41
N ASP A 125 -7.04 -0.41 9.98
CA ASP A 125 -7.19 0.11 11.35
C ASP A 125 -6.97 -1.00 12.40
N GLU A 126 -7.38 -2.23 12.11
CA GLU A 126 -7.20 -3.37 13.03
C GLU A 126 -5.81 -4.02 12.94
N VAL A 127 -5.21 -4.00 11.76
CA VAL A 127 -3.92 -4.63 11.45
C VAL A 127 -2.99 -3.69 10.67
N PRO A 128 -2.60 -2.53 11.24
CA PRO A 128 -1.73 -1.55 10.56
C PRO A 128 -0.33 -2.09 10.23
N TRP A 129 0.07 -3.18 10.88
CA TRP A 129 1.34 -3.86 10.67
C TRP A 129 1.34 -4.89 9.53
N ASP A 130 0.17 -5.23 8.94
CA ASP A 130 0.05 -6.16 7.80
C ASP A 130 -0.49 -5.46 6.55
N SER A 131 0.38 -4.73 5.85
CA SER A 131 -0.02 -3.96 4.67
C SER A 131 -0.21 -4.79 3.40
N ARG A 132 0.01 -6.11 3.45
CA ARG A 132 -0.03 -6.98 2.26
C ARG A 132 -1.39 -6.95 1.53
N PHE A 133 -2.46 -6.72 2.29
CA PHE A 133 -3.83 -6.86 1.79
C PHE A 133 -4.71 -5.63 1.97
N HIS A 134 -4.20 -4.53 2.55
CA HIS A 134 -4.97 -3.29 2.79
C HIS A 134 -5.65 -2.75 1.53
N ARG A 135 -5.00 -2.86 0.37
CA ARG A 135 -5.58 -2.43 -0.92
C ARG A 135 -6.86 -3.16 -1.33
N PHE A 136 -7.12 -4.33 -0.75
CA PHE A 136 -8.33 -5.12 -1.01
C PHE A 136 -9.43 -4.86 0.03
N PHE A 137 -9.11 -4.17 1.13
CA PHE A 137 -10.09 -3.84 2.14
C PHE A 137 -11.14 -2.89 1.57
N LYS A 138 -12.39 -3.22 1.88
CA LYS A 138 -13.59 -2.52 1.43
C LYS A 138 -14.54 -2.57 2.62
N PRO A 139 -14.80 -1.45 3.32
CA PRO A 139 -15.62 -1.45 4.53
C PRO A 139 -16.98 -2.14 4.34
N ALA A 140 -17.61 -1.95 3.19
CA ALA A 140 -18.90 -2.56 2.85
C ALA A 140 -18.88 -4.09 2.74
N LEU A 141 -17.74 -4.71 2.39
CA LEU A 141 -17.60 -6.17 2.24
C LEU A 141 -16.94 -6.82 3.45
N HIS A 142 -16.06 -6.08 4.10
CA HIS A 142 -15.12 -6.59 5.10
C HIS A 142 -15.41 -6.07 6.51
N GLY A 143 -16.65 -5.64 6.78
CA GLY A 143 -17.08 -5.35 8.13
C GLY A 143 -17.02 -6.60 9.02
N HIS A 144 -16.47 -6.46 10.23
CA HIS A 144 -16.44 -7.53 11.25
C HIS A 144 -15.73 -8.82 10.84
N MET A 145 -14.58 -8.71 10.15
CA MET A 145 -13.78 -9.87 9.75
C MET A 145 -13.31 -10.71 10.93
N ALA A 146 -12.90 -10.07 12.03
CA ALA A 146 -12.34 -10.76 13.18
C ALA A 146 -13.15 -11.98 13.60
N LEU A 147 -12.48 -13.09 13.91
CA LEU A 147 -13.14 -14.35 14.24
C LEU A 147 -13.89 -14.24 15.59
N LEU A 148 -15.18 -14.51 15.61
CA LEU A 148 -15.99 -14.52 16.82
C LEU A 148 -15.98 -15.91 17.48
N PRO A 149 -16.21 -16.00 18.80
CA PRO A 149 -16.31 -17.28 19.49
C PRO A 149 -17.32 -18.22 18.81
N GLY A 150 -16.92 -19.48 18.60
CA GLY A 150 -17.75 -20.52 17.99
C GLY A 150 -17.81 -20.52 16.46
N GLU A 151 -17.37 -19.46 15.76
CA GLU A 151 -17.44 -19.42 14.29
C GLU A 151 -16.55 -20.47 13.61
N ALA A 152 -15.43 -20.84 14.23
CA ALA A 152 -14.48 -21.81 13.71
C ALA A 152 -14.84 -23.28 13.97
N GLY A 153 -16.03 -23.55 14.52
CA GLY A 153 -16.46 -24.88 14.92
C GLY A 153 -15.83 -25.32 16.25
N ASP A 154 -15.92 -26.63 16.51
CA ASP A 154 -15.49 -27.24 17.77
C ASP A 154 -13.96 -27.39 17.85
N PHE A 155 -13.32 -27.67 16.70
CA PHE A 155 -11.88 -27.88 16.63
C PHE A 155 -11.26 -27.24 15.38
N ALA A 156 -10.53 -26.15 15.59
CA ALA A 156 -9.91 -25.38 14.53
C ALA A 156 -8.39 -25.38 14.64
N VAL A 157 -7.70 -25.64 13.52
CA VAL A 157 -6.25 -25.61 13.41
C VAL A 157 -5.83 -24.60 12.36
N MET A 158 -4.77 -23.85 12.66
CA MET A 158 -4.06 -23.05 11.66
C MET A 158 -2.60 -23.46 11.52
N LEU A 159 -2.11 -23.43 10.27
CA LEU A 159 -0.69 -23.54 9.93
C LEU A 159 -0.14 -22.16 9.57
N ALA A 160 0.85 -21.67 10.32
CA ALA A 160 1.49 -20.39 10.02
C ALA A 160 2.93 -20.33 10.53
N ASP A 161 3.77 -19.54 9.83
CA ASP A 161 5.18 -19.35 10.19
C ASP A 161 5.33 -18.36 11.36
N PRO A 162 5.89 -18.77 12.52
CA PRO A 162 6.12 -17.88 13.65
C PRO A 162 7.22 -16.82 13.41
N TYR A 163 7.99 -16.93 12.33
CA TYR A 163 9.10 -16.01 12.01
C TYR A 163 8.78 -15.02 10.88
N MET A 164 7.61 -15.13 10.26
CA MET A 164 7.10 -14.12 9.33
C MET A 164 6.26 -13.13 10.14
N PRO A 165 6.66 -11.84 10.28
CA PRO A 165 5.98 -10.88 11.16
C PRO A 165 4.47 -10.78 10.93
N GLU A 166 4.06 -10.73 9.67
CA GLU A 166 2.68 -10.56 9.25
C GLU A 166 1.84 -11.80 9.62
N ASP A 167 2.27 -13.00 9.22
CA ASP A 167 1.56 -14.24 9.57
C ASP A 167 1.60 -14.53 11.08
N ARG A 168 2.69 -14.16 11.77
CA ARG A 168 2.79 -14.25 13.23
C ARG A 168 1.73 -13.39 13.90
N GLY A 169 1.57 -12.14 13.48
CA GLY A 169 0.58 -11.22 14.06
C GLY A 169 -0.84 -11.75 13.88
N GLN A 170 -1.17 -12.24 12.69
CA GLN A 170 -2.48 -12.82 12.38
C GLN A 170 -2.73 -14.08 13.22
N ALA A 171 -1.76 -15.00 13.25
CA ALA A 171 -1.86 -16.24 14.02
C ALA A 171 -1.97 -15.99 15.53
N GLN A 172 -1.28 -14.99 16.08
CA GLN A 172 -1.40 -14.65 17.50
C GLN A 172 -2.81 -14.17 17.86
N ARG A 173 -3.47 -13.40 16.97
CA ARG A 173 -4.86 -12.97 17.17
C ARG A 173 -5.82 -14.16 17.14
N LEU A 174 -5.71 -15.02 16.13
CA LEU A 174 -6.54 -16.22 16.00
C LEU A 174 -6.34 -17.22 17.14
N ALA A 175 -5.12 -17.37 17.64
CA ALA A 175 -4.82 -18.26 18.77
C ALA A 175 -5.51 -17.81 20.07
N ARG A 176 -5.62 -16.50 20.30
CA ARG A 176 -6.39 -15.94 21.43
C ARG A 176 -7.90 -16.18 21.29
N ARG A 177 -8.37 -16.50 20.08
CA ARG A 177 -9.77 -16.79 19.75
C ARG A 177 -10.05 -18.30 19.69
N GLY A 178 -9.14 -19.13 20.20
CA GLY A 178 -9.34 -20.58 20.33
C GLY A 178 -8.81 -21.43 19.16
N VAL A 179 -8.16 -20.83 18.16
CA VAL A 179 -7.60 -21.61 17.03
C VAL A 179 -6.23 -22.20 17.41
N HIS A 180 -6.06 -23.50 17.26
CA HIS A 180 -4.79 -24.17 17.55
C HIS A 180 -3.72 -23.83 16.51
N TRP A 181 -2.61 -23.24 16.97
CA TRP A 181 -1.50 -22.86 16.09
C TRP A 181 -0.44 -23.94 15.95
N VAL A 182 -0.44 -24.64 14.82
CA VAL A 182 0.64 -25.56 14.43
C VAL A 182 1.70 -24.78 13.64
N ARG A 183 2.87 -24.61 14.25
CA ARG A 183 3.93 -23.74 13.73
C ARG A 183 4.67 -24.38 12.54
N THR A 184 4.85 -23.61 11.48
CA THR A 184 5.59 -24.00 10.26
C THR A 184 6.78 -23.06 10.02
N PRO A 185 7.88 -23.19 10.81
CA PRO A 185 8.96 -22.22 10.80
C PRO A 185 9.70 -22.14 9.46
N PHE A 186 9.97 -20.91 9.03
CA PHE A 186 10.71 -20.56 7.80
C PHE A 186 10.01 -20.97 6.50
N MET A 187 8.69 -21.10 6.55
CA MET A 187 7.86 -21.27 5.37
C MET A 187 7.36 -19.94 4.81
N ASP A 188 7.61 -18.80 5.47
CA ASP A 188 7.00 -17.51 5.14
C ASP A 188 5.46 -17.69 4.99
N HIS A 189 4.82 -16.98 4.06
CA HIS A 189 3.40 -17.19 3.72
C HIS A 189 3.15 -18.47 2.89
N ALA A 190 4.12 -19.38 2.77
CA ALA A 190 4.10 -20.53 1.87
C ALA A 190 3.90 -21.87 2.59
N ALA A 191 3.28 -21.88 3.77
CA ALA A 191 3.02 -23.11 4.54
C ALA A 191 2.18 -24.16 3.77
N ILE A 192 1.34 -23.73 2.81
CA ILE A 192 0.53 -24.61 1.97
C ILE A 192 1.37 -25.63 1.19
N TRP A 193 2.61 -25.28 0.83
CA TRP A 193 3.51 -26.16 0.09
C TRP A 193 3.99 -27.38 0.90
N LEU A 194 3.76 -27.40 2.21
CA LEU A 194 3.96 -28.61 3.02
C LEU A 194 2.88 -29.68 2.73
N LEU A 195 1.70 -29.24 2.28
CA LEU A 195 0.49 -30.05 2.10
C LEU A 195 0.20 -30.44 0.64
N ILE A 196 1.04 -30.04 -0.32
CA ILE A 196 0.78 -30.29 -1.75
C ILE A 196 0.71 -31.78 -2.13
N ASP A 197 1.37 -32.64 -1.34
CA ASP A 197 1.29 -34.08 -1.50
C ASP A 197 -0.03 -34.60 -0.94
N SER A 198 -0.87 -35.18 -1.80
CA SER A 198 -2.21 -35.62 -1.41
C SER A 198 -2.16 -36.59 -0.24
N ALA A 199 -1.30 -37.61 -0.26
CA ALA A 199 -1.19 -38.60 0.83
C ALA A 199 -0.83 -37.97 2.19
N PHE A 200 -0.04 -36.90 2.19
CA PHE A 200 0.27 -36.16 3.41
C PHE A 200 -0.88 -35.28 3.88
N LEU A 201 -1.58 -34.59 2.96
CA LEU A 201 -2.77 -33.81 3.32
C LEU A 201 -3.85 -34.69 3.95
N ILE A 202 -4.03 -35.91 3.45
CA ILE A 202 -4.95 -36.92 4.02
C ILE A 202 -4.67 -37.14 5.50
N GLN A 203 -3.42 -37.47 5.85
CA GLN A 203 -3.01 -37.68 7.23
C GLN A 203 -3.25 -36.44 8.11
N VAL A 204 -3.07 -35.25 7.55
CA VAL A 204 -3.35 -33.99 8.26
C VAL A 204 -4.85 -33.83 8.53
N LEU A 205 -5.70 -34.03 7.52
CA LEU A 205 -7.16 -33.92 7.65
C LEU A 205 -7.70 -34.95 8.64
N GLU A 206 -7.22 -36.20 8.59
CA GLU A 206 -7.58 -37.25 9.55
C GLU A 206 -7.30 -36.83 10.99
N ARG A 207 -6.16 -36.18 11.26
CA ARG A 207 -5.82 -35.75 12.64
C ARG A 207 -6.62 -34.54 13.08
N VAL A 208 -6.96 -33.65 12.15
CA VAL A 208 -7.88 -32.53 12.46
C VAL A 208 -9.27 -33.08 12.82
N MET A 209 -9.80 -34.02 12.03
CA MET A 209 -11.10 -34.64 12.32
C MET A 209 -11.10 -35.44 13.62
N ALA A 210 -10.01 -36.16 13.91
CA ALA A 210 -9.84 -36.89 15.16
C ALA A 210 -9.53 -35.99 16.37
N GLN A 211 -9.41 -34.67 16.18
CA GLN A 211 -9.01 -33.69 17.20
C GLN A 211 -7.66 -34.03 17.87
N ASP A 212 -6.79 -34.73 17.13
CA ASP A 212 -5.48 -35.19 17.60
C ASP A 212 -4.41 -34.12 17.36
N LEU A 213 -4.46 -33.06 18.19
CA LEU A 213 -3.48 -31.97 18.13
C LEU A 213 -2.03 -32.46 18.36
N PRO A 214 -1.72 -33.32 19.35
CA PRO A 214 -0.35 -33.79 19.57
C PRO A 214 0.20 -34.58 18.37
N GLY A 215 -0.60 -35.48 17.80
CA GLY A 215 -0.23 -36.25 16.61
C GLY A 215 -0.04 -35.35 15.39
N LEU A 216 -0.91 -34.35 15.19
CA LEU A 216 -0.77 -33.37 14.12
C LEU A 216 0.53 -32.54 14.24
N VAL A 217 0.87 -32.09 15.45
CA VAL A 217 2.12 -31.37 15.71
C VAL A 217 3.34 -32.25 15.40
N ALA A 218 3.31 -33.53 15.80
CA ALA A 218 4.38 -34.48 15.50
C ALA A 218 4.53 -34.71 13.99
N LEU A 219 3.41 -34.92 13.28
CA LEU A 219 3.36 -35.14 11.83
C LEU A 219 3.95 -33.94 11.07
N MET A 220 3.52 -32.72 11.41
CA MET A 220 4.01 -31.50 10.77
C MET A 220 5.49 -31.23 11.08
N ARG A 221 5.95 -31.57 12.30
CA ARG A 221 7.37 -31.48 12.66
C ARG A 221 8.20 -32.47 11.84
N ALA A 222 7.74 -33.70 11.62
CA ALA A 222 8.45 -34.68 10.82
C ALA A 222 8.53 -34.25 9.33
N ARG A 223 7.48 -33.61 8.82
CA ARG A 223 7.38 -33.16 7.41
C ARG A 223 8.54 -32.27 6.95
N ARG A 224 9.17 -31.52 7.85
CA ARG A 224 10.35 -30.68 7.53
C ARG A 224 11.55 -31.50 7.02
N HIS A 225 11.62 -32.78 7.35
CA HIS A 225 12.71 -33.67 6.94
C HIS A 225 12.44 -34.36 5.59
N SER A 226 11.18 -34.46 5.17
CA SER A 226 10.81 -35.09 3.88
C SER A 226 10.40 -34.09 2.81
N SER A 227 9.91 -32.90 3.16
CA SER A 227 9.38 -31.93 2.20
C SER A 227 10.47 -31.24 1.35
N PRO A 228 10.43 -31.36 0.01
CA PRO A 228 11.27 -30.57 -0.89
C PRO A 228 11.04 -29.06 -0.74
N HIS A 229 9.80 -28.66 -0.48
CA HIS A 229 9.42 -27.26 -0.33
C HIS A 229 9.94 -26.68 0.98
N TRP A 230 9.94 -27.46 2.07
CA TRP A 230 10.62 -27.02 3.30
C TRP A 230 12.09 -26.74 3.05
N ALA A 231 12.81 -27.66 2.37
CA ALA A 231 14.21 -27.43 2.04
C ALA A 231 14.40 -26.19 1.14
N ARG A 232 13.48 -25.95 0.19
CA ARG A 232 13.49 -24.76 -0.65
C ARG A 232 13.35 -23.46 0.16
N PHE A 233 12.28 -23.32 0.96
CA PHE A 233 11.99 -22.08 1.68
C PHE A 233 12.94 -21.84 2.85
N MET A 234 13.31 -22.89 3.60
CA MET A 234 14.34 -22.80 4.63
C MET A 234 15.71 -22.46 4.03
N GLY A 235 16.00 -22.93 2.81
CA GLY A 235 17.20 -22.53 2.06
C GLY A 235 17.24 -21.02 1.82
N SER A 236 16.12 -20.45 1.37
CA SER A 236 15.97 -19.00 1.18
C SER A 236 16.11 -18.23 2.50
N ALA A 237 15.46 -18.68 3.58
CA ALA A 237 15.56 -18.06 4.90
C ALA A 237 17.00 -18.08 5.45
N ALA A 238 17.68 -19.23 5.35
CA ALA A 238 19.08 -19.40 5.72
C ALA A 238 19.99 -18.45 4.93
N PHE A 239 19.77 -18.36 3.62
CA PHE A 239 20.55 -17.50 2.74
C PHE A 239 20.39 -16.01 3.09
N ARG A 240 19.16 -15.54 3.28
CA ARG A 240 18.86 -14.16 3.68
C ARG A 240 19.60 -13.78 4.97
N ARG A 241 19.64 -14.70 5.94
CA ARG A 241 20.32 -14.52 7.23
C ARG A 241 21.84 -14.69 7.18
N GLY A 242 22.41 -14.95 6.00
CA GLY A 242 23.86 -15.05 5.79
C GLY A 242 24.46 -16.43 5.99
N HIS A 243 23.65 -17.46 6.23
CA HIS A 243 24.10 -18.84 6.27
C HIS A 243 24.20 -19.43 4.85
N LEU A 244 25.07 -18.85 4.02
CA LEU A 244 25.14 -19.14 2.58
C LEU A 244 25.39 -20.61 2.25
N ARG A 245 26.30 -21.27 2.99
CA ARG A 245 26.60 -22.70 2.81
C ARG A 245 25.37 -23.56 3.09
N MET A 246 24.64 -23.24 4.16
CA MET A 246 23.42 -23.94 4.55
C MET A 246 22.31 -23.71 3.51
N GLY A 247 22.09 -22.46 3.09
CA GLY A 247 21.11 -22.13 2.05
C GLY A 247 21.36 -22.92 0.76
N ASN A 248 22.62 -22.94 0.29
CA ASN A 248 23.01 -23.70 -0.90
C ASN A 248 22.87 -25.22 -0.72
N ALA A 249 23.16 -25.76 0.46
CA ALA A 249 22.96 -27.19 0.74
C ALA A 249 21.47 -27.57 0.72
N LEU A 250 20.61 -26.72 1.29
CA LEU A 250 19.16 -26.91 1.33
C LEU A 250 18.53 -26.79 -0.05
N TRP A 251 18.92 -25.80 -0.86
CA TRP A 251 18.46 -25.72 -2.26
C TRP A 251 18.94 -26.92 -3.09
N ARG A 252 20.17 -27.42 -2.90
CA ARG A 252 20.62 -28.66 -3.55
C ARG A 252 19.78 -29.87 -3.12
N ARG A 253 19.41 -29.97 -1.83
CA ARG A 253 18.51 -31.01 -1.34
C ARG A 253 17.12 -30.90 -1.99
N ALA A 254 16.54 -29.70 -2.05
CA ALA A 254 15.26 -29.45 -2.71
C ALA A 254 15.29 -29.90 -4.18
N ARG A 255 16.37 -29.62 -4.92
CA ARG A 255 16.55 -30.09 -6.30
C ARG A 255 16.61 -31.61 -6.43
N ARG A 256 17.34 -32.29 -5.55
CA ARG A 256 17.40 -33.76 -5.54
C ARG A 256 16.04 -34.39 -5.25
N GLN A 257 15.17 -33.67 -4.55
CA GLN A 257 13.80 -34.07 -4.22
C GLN A 257 12.76 -33.58 -5.26
N GLY A 258 13.20 -33.16 -6.45
CA GLY A 258 12.31 -32.87 -7.58
C GLY A 258 11.89 -31.41 -7.76
N VAL A 259 12.36 -30.46 -6.93
CA VAL A 259 12.09 -29.03 -7.17
C VAL A 259 12.79 -28.58 -8.46
N PRO A 260 12.06 -27.98 -9.43
CA PRO A 260 12.65 -27.54 -10.69
C PRO A 260 13.79 -26.54 -10.49
N ARG A 261 14.79 -26.59 -11.38
CA ARG A 261 15.93 -25.66 -11.36
C ARG A 261 15.48 -24.20 -11.47
N SER A 262 14.49 -23.93 -12.31
CA SER A 262 13.90 -22.59 -12.49
C SER A 262 13.36 -22.02 -11.18
N ALA A 263 12.63 -22.83 -10.41
CA ALA A 263 12.10 -22.45 -9.11
C ALA A 263 13.21 -22.09 -8.11
N ILE A 264 14.31 -22.85 -8.09
CA ILE A 264 15.47 -22.55 -7.24
C ILE A 264 16.22 -21.30 -7.73
N SER A 265 16.40 -21.13 -9.04
CA SER A 265 17.02 -19.93 -9.61
C SER A 265 16.26 -18.67 -9.23
N PHE A 266 14.93 -18.71 -9.25
CA PHE A 266 14.08 -17.62 -8.77
C PHE A 266 14.31 -17.32 -7.27
N GLU A 267 14.36 -18.35 -6.41
CA GLU A 267 14.66 -18.15 -4.99
C GLU A 267 16.04 -17.53 -4.77
N VAL A 268 17.05 -17.97 -5.53
CA VAL A 268 18.42 -17.45 -5.45
C VAL A 268 18.44 -15.97 -5.83
N GLN A 269 17.83 -15.59 -6.95
CA GLN A 269 17.77 -14.19 -7.40
C GLN A 269 17.07 -13.28 -6.38
N ARG A 270 15.94 -13.76 -5.82
CA ARG A 270 15.20 -13.05 -4.77
C ARG A 270 16.03 -12.90 -3.50
N ALA A 271 16.63 -13.98 -3.01
CA ALA A 271 17.41 -13.99 -1.78
C ALA A 271 18.70 -13.16 -1.89
N LEU A 272 19.37 -13.16 -3.05
CA LEU A 272 20.52 -12.28 -3.34
C LEU A 272 20.10 -10.80 -3.29
N SER A 273 18.99 -10.45 -3.93
CA SER A 273 18.48 -9.08 -3.95
C SER A 273 18.15 -8.58 -2.53
N GLN A 274 17.45 -9.40 -1.74
CA GLN A 274 17.15 -9.10 -0.33
C GLN A 274 18.41 -8.98 0.52
N ARG A 275 19.41 -9.83 0.28
CA ARG A 275 20.69 -9.76 0.97
C ARG A 275 21.46 -8.49 0.65
N VAL A 276 21.48 -8.05 -0.62
CA VAL A 276 22.07 -6.77 -1.00
C VAL A 276 21.39 -5.62 -0.26
N GLN A 277 20.05 -5.60 -0.21
CA GLN A 277 19.30 -4.58 0.52
C GLN A 277 19.61 -4.57 2.02
N HIS A 278 19.64 -5.75 2.66
CA HIS A 278 20.00 -5.88 4.07
C HIS A 278 21.43 -5.39 4.36
N LEU A 279 22.41 -5.79 3.53
CA LEU A 279 23.79 -5.35 3.70
C LEU A 279 23.93 -3.82 3.57
N ARG A 280 23.14 -3.19 2.68
CA ARG A 280 23.06 -1.72 2.59
C ARG A 280 22.50 -1.09 3.85
N SER A 281 21.42 -1.65 4.42
CA SER A 281 20.79 -1.09 5.63
C SER A 281 21.73 -1.15 6.84
N VAL A 282 22.60 -2.16 6.91
CA VAL A 282 23.65 -2.26 7.94
C VAL A 282 24.99 -1.64 7.52
N LYS A 283 24.99 -0.77 6.50
CA LYS A 283 26.16 -0.03 5.97
C LYS A 283 27.34 -0.89 5.50
N GLN A 284 27.12 -2.18 5.22
CA GLN A 284 28.13 -3.10 4.66
C GLN A 284 28.19 -2.99 3.13
N ASN A 285 28.45 -1.79 2.61
CA ASN A 285 28.35 -1.46 1.18
C ASN A 285 29.31 -2.26 0.30
N ARG A 286 30.53 -2.57 0.78
CA ARG A 286 31.49 -3.41 0.01
C ARG A 286 30.96 -4.82 -0.24
N ARG A 287 30.42 -5.48 0.79
CA ARG A 287 29.81 -6.82 0.65
C ARG A 287 28.56 -6.79 -0.22
N ALA A 288 27.76 -5.72 -0.11
CA ALA A 288 26.59 -5.52 -0.97
C ALA A 288 27.01 -5.40 -2.44
N ARG A 289 28.07 -4.63 -2.74
CA ARG A 289 28.67 -4.51 -4.07
C ARG A 289 29.14 -5.86 -4.59
N ASP A 290 29.90 -6.62 -3.81
CA ASP A 290 30.46 -7.90 -4.27
C ASP A 290 29.35 -8.88 -4.68
N ILE A 291 28.26 -8.94 -3.91
CA ILE A 291 27.09 -9.75 -4.26
C ILE A 291 26.41 -9.22 -5.53
N ALA A 292 26.19 -7.91 -5.64
CA ALA A 292 25.55 -7.32 -6.82
C ALA A 292 26.37 -7.55 -8.10
N MET A 293 27.71 -7.49 -8.01
CA MET A 293 28.61 -7.79 -9.14
C MET A 293 28.55 -9.27 -9.55
N LEU A 294 28.42 -10.19 -8.59
CA LEU A 294 28.19 -11.61 -8.90
C LEU A 294 26.84 -11.83 -9.60
N GLN A 295 25.78 -11.12 -9.16
CA GLN A 295 24.50 -11.15 -9.85
C GLN A 295 24.64 -10.64 -11.28
N LEU A 296 25.35 -9.52 -11.48
CA LEU A 296 25.55 -8.93 -12.79
C LEU A 296 26.34 -9.85 -13.72
N LYS A 297 27.36 -10.56 -13.21
CA LYS A 297 28.09 -11.56 -13.99
C LYS A 297 27.19 -12.72 -14.45
N ALA A 298 26.22 -13.11 -13.62
CA ALA A 298 25.27 -14.18 -13.95
C ALA A 298 24.14 -13.72 -14.88
N TRP A 299 23.75 -12.44 -14.78
CA TRP A 299 22.65 -11.84 -15.55
C TRP A 299 23.08 -10.47 -16.12
N PRO A 300 23.99 -10.45 -17.12
CA PRO A 300 24.61 -9.22 -17.60
C PRO A 300 23.66 -8.31 -18.36
N THR A 301 22.53 -8.82 -18.83
CA THR A 301 21.51 -8.09 -19.60
C THR A 301 20.35 -7.59 -18.73
N ASP A 302 20.44 -7.71 -17.40
CA ASP A 302 19.42 -7.19 -16.47
C ASP A 302 19.70 -5.71 -16.13
N ALA A 303 18.95 -4.81 -16.77
CA ALA A 303 19.06 -3.37 -16.57
C ALA A 303 18.89 -2.95 -15.10
N ALA A 304 18.00 -3.62 -14.35
CA ALA A 304 17.74 -3.30 -12.95
C ALA A 304 18.92 -3.68 -12.05
N LEU A 305 19.67 -4.73 -12.39
CA LEU A 305 20.92 -5.07 -11.70
C LEU A 305 22.02 -4.04 -11.95
N HIS A 306 22.19 -3.58 -13.20
CA HIS A 306 23.10 -2.47 -13.52
C HIS A 306 22.77 -1.21 -12.71
N ALA A 307 21.49 -0.80 -12.70
CA ALA A 307 21.05 0.37 -11.90
C ALA A 307 21.27 0.16 -10.39
N ARG A 308 21.12 -1.06 -9.88
CA ARG A 308 21.39 -1.38 -8.47
C ARG A 308 22.88 -1.26 -8.13
N VAL A 309 23.76 -1.73 -9.01
CA VAL A 309 25.21 -1.53 -8.88
C VAL A 309 25.52 -0.04 -8.90
N GLY A 310 24.95 0.72 -9.83
CA GLY A 310 25.10 2.18 -9.90
C GLY A 310 24.78 2.88 -8.57
N HIS A 311 23.65 2.55 -7.95
CA HIS A 311 23.26 3.10 -6.64
C HIS A 311 24.21 2.69 -5.50
N LEU A 312 24.72 1.46 -5.51
CA LEU A 312 25.72 1.00 -4.54
C LEU A 312 27.01 1.83 -4.66
N MET A 313 27.44 2.09 -5.90
CA MET A 313 28.63 2.89 -6.18
C MET A 313 28.47 4.36 -5.73
N ILE A 314 27.29 4.97 -5.91
CA ILE A 314 26.97 6.30 -5.33
C ILE A 314 27.18 6.27 -3.81
N GLY A 315 26.61 5.26 -3.12
CA GLY A 315 26.74 5.13 -1.66
C GLY A 315 28.17 4.94 -1.16
N MET A 316 29.08 4.50 -2.04
CA MET A 316 30.52 4.39 -1.78
C MET A 316 31.32 5.59 -2.31
N LYS A 317 30.65 6.62 -2.84
CA LYS A 317 31.25 7.80 -3.50
C LYS A 317 32.13 7.47 -4.71
N ASN A 318 31.92 6.30 -5.32
CA ASN A 318 32.60 5.89 -6.54
C ASN A 318 31.76 6.29 -7.76
N PHE A 319 31.78 7.58 -8.10
CA PHE A 319 30.89 8.14 -9.10
C PHE A 319 31.22 7.70 -10.54
N ALA A 320 32.49 7.37 -10.83
CA ALA A 320 32.90 6.88 -12.15
C ALA A 320 32.35 5.47 -12.44
N GLU A 321 32.51 4.52 -11.53
CA GLU A 321 31.90 3.18 -11.69
C GLU A 321 30.37 3.25 -11.67
N SER A 322 29.81 4.19 -10.90
CA SER A 322 28.38 4.44 -10.89
C SER A 322 27.85 4.90 -12.25
N GLU A 323 28.53 5.87 -12.87
CA GLU A 323 28.20 6.35 -14.21
C GLU A 323 28.18 5.21 -15.23
N GLN A 324 29.23 4.38 -15.25
CA GLN A 324 29.29 3.25 -16.17
C GLN A 324 28.13 2.28 -15.97
N ALA A 325 27.79 1.98 -14.72
CA ALA A 325 26.69 1.08 -14.41
C ALA A 325 25.33 1.64 -14.86
N PHE A 326 25.06 2.94 -14.66
CA PHE A 326 23.81 3.52 -15.14
C PHE A 326 23.74 3.67 -16.65
N ARG A 327 24.86 3.98 -17.33
CA ARG A 327 24.90 3.98 -18.79
C ARG A 327 24.57 2.59 -19.36
N SER A 328 25.13 1.53 -18.78
CA SER A 328 24.77 0.16 -19.14
C SER A 328 23.30 -0.16 -18.87
N ALA A 329 22.73 0.32 -17.76
CA ALA A 329 21.31 0.14 -17.45
C ALA A 329 20.42 0.79 -18.52
N LEU A 330 20.69 2.04 -18.88
CA LEU A 330 19.91 2.81 -19.86
C LEU A 330 20.06 2.29 -21.29
N ALA A 331 21.22 1.72 -21.63
CA ALA A 331 21.42 1.05 -22.91
C ALA A 331 20.59 -0.23 -23.06
N LEU A 332 20.26 -0.89 -21.94
CA LEU A 332 19.43 -2.11 -21.91
C LEU A 332 17.93 -1.79 -21.80
N ASP A 333 17.57 -0.83 -20.94
CA ASP A 333 16.20 -0.36 -20.78
C ASP A 333 16.22 1.14 -20.40
N PRO A 334 15.77 2.04 -21.28
CA PRO A 334 15.78 3.47 -21.01
C PRO A 334 14.58 3.94 -20.18
N ARG A 335 13.57 3.10 -19.92
CA ARG A 335 12.32 3.50 -19.25
C ARG A 335 12.43 3.75 -17.73
N PRO A 336 13.32 3.09 -16.96
CA PRO A 336 13.37 3.33 -15.53
C PRO A 336 13.97 4.70 -15.17
N ILE A 337 13.14 5.62 -14.64
CA ILE A 337 13.58 6.96 -14.22
C ILE A 337 14.73 6.95 -13.19
N ASN A 338 14.79 5.93 -12.33
CA ASN A 338 15.83 5.82 -11.32
C ASN A 338 17.24 5.67 -11.93
N ALA A 339 17.37 5.15 -13.15
CA ALA A 339 18.66 5.05 -13.84
C ALA A 339 19.12 6.43 -14.36
N TRP A 340 18.22 7.24 -14.92
CA TRP A 340 18.50 8.62 -15.32
C TRP A 340 18.86 9.51 -14.14
N GLN A 341 18.11 9.39 -13.04
CA GLN A 341 18.39 10.11 -11.79
C GLN A 341 19.76 9.73 -11.21
N GLY A 342 20.05 8.43 -11.17
CA GLY A 342 21.33 7.91 -10.70
C GLY A 342 22.51 8.40 -11.54
N LEU A 343 22.39 8.33 -12.87
CA LEU A 343 23.45 8.80 -13.77
C LEU A 343 23.67 10.32 -13.64
N SER A 344 22.58 11.09 -13.60
CA SER A 344 22.64 12.55 -13.43
C SER A 344 23.28 12.96 -12.10
N LEU A 345 22.99 12.23 -11.02
CA LEU A 345 23.62 12.43 -9.72
C LEU A 345 25.13 12.11 -9.78
N SER A 346 25.50 11.01 -10.43
CA SER A 346 26.91 10.60 -10.58
C SER A 346 27.71 11.61 -11.42
N LEU A 347 27.13 12.15 -12.49
CA LEU A 347 27.73 13.22 -13.29
C LEU A 347 27.85 14.53 -12.49
N SER A 348 26.80 14.91 -11.76
CA SER A 348 26.78 16.12 -10.93
C SER A 348 27.82 16.07 -9.81
N ALA A 349 28.00 14.91 -9.17
CA ALA A 349 29.04 14.70 -8.15
C ALA A 349 30.46 14.83 -8.72
N GLN A 350 30.62 14.54 -10.01
CA GLN A 350 31.85 14.78 -10.78
C GLN A 350 31.94 16.21 -11.35
N LYS A 351 31.08 17.14 -10.91
CA LYS A 351 30.97 18.52 -11.40
C LYS A 351 30.58 18.67 -12.88
N ARG A 352 30.08 17.60 -13.52
CA ARG A 352 29.62 17.57 -14.92
C ARG A 352 28.10 17.79 -15.03
N ARG A 353 27.61 18.91 -14.47
CA ARG A 353 26.16 19.20 -14.39
C ARG A 353 25.51 19.43 -15.75
N ASP A 354 26.19 20.14 -16.65
CA ASP A 354 25.64 20.43 -17.98
C ASP A 354 25.53 19.16 -18.83
N GLU A 355 26.47 18.22 -18.65
CA GLU A 355 26.38 16.92 -19.31
C GLU A 355 25.20 16.09 -18.79
N ALA A 356 24.90 16.17 -17.49
CA ALA A 356 23.72 15.50 -16.92
C ALA A 356 22.42 16.05 -17.52
N ILE A 357 22.35 17.36 -17.75
CA ILE A 357 21.22 18.01 -18.43
C ILE A 357 21.12 17.55 -19.89
N ALA A 358 22.23 17.59 -20.64
CA ALA A 358 22.29 17.16 -22.04
C ALA A 358 21.90 15.69 -22.22
N LEU A 359 22.34 14.83 -21.30
CA LEU A 359 21.96 13.43 -21.25
C LEU A 359 20.44 13.25 -21.12
N CYS A 360 19.81 13.92 -20.15
CA CYS A 360 18.36 13.84 -19.95
C CYS A 360 17.58 14.40 -21.14
N LEU A 361 18.08 15.46 -21.79
CA LEU A 361 17.52 15.99 -23.04
C LEU A 361 17.53 14.93 -24.15
N GLY A 362 18.68 14.28 -24.41
CA GLY A 362 18.76 13.20 -25.40
C GLY A 362 17.93 11.97 -25.05
N GLY A 363 17.68 11.72 -23.75
CA GLY A 363 16.73 10.70 -23.30
C GLY A 363 15.28 11.04 -23.63
N ILE A 364 14.90 12.31 -23.50
CA ILE A 364 13.56 12.81 -23.84
C ILE A 364 13.35 12.80 -25.36
N GLU A 365 14.38 13.09 -26.16
CA GLU A 365 14.30 12.98 -27.63
C GLU A 365 13.95 11.55 -28.07
N GLN A 366 14.47 10.54 -27.36
CA GLN A 366 14.17 9.12 -27.62
C GLN A 366 12.82 8.68 -27.04
N MET A 367 12.36 9.33 -25.97
CA MET A 367 11.14 8.98 -25.24
C MET A 367 10.31 10.26 -24.98
N PRO A 368 9.70 10.85 -26.01
CA PRO A 368 9.05 12.15 -25.92
C PRO A 368 7.89 12.16 -24.92
N ASP A 369 7.25 11.02 -24.67
CA ASP A 369 6.10 10.93 -23.76
C ASP A 369 6.47 10.53 -22.33
N HIS A 370 7.77 10.44 -22.00
CA HIS A 370 8.22 10.03 -20.67
C HIS A 370 8.10 11.18 -19.65
N VAL A 371 6.92 11.29 -19.06
CA VAL A 371 6.54 12.34 -18.09
C VAL A 371 7.54 12.46 -16.93
N GLU A 372 7.93 11.35 -16.30
CA GLU A 372 8.80 11.38 -15.13
C GLU A 372 10.22 11.90 -15.45
N LEU A 373 10.74 11.59 -16.65
CA LEU A 373 12.03 12.09 -17.11
C LEU A 373 11.97 13.60 -17.38
N ARG A 374 10.89 14.09 -18.01
CA ARG A 374 10.64 15.52 -18.21
C ARG A 374 10.54 16.26 -16.88
N MET A 375 9.76 15.73 -15.94
CA MET A 375 9.61 16.30 -14.59
C MET A 375 10.96 16.37 -13.86
N TYR A 376 11.78 15.33 -13.97
CA TYR A 376 13.11 15.32 -13.38
C TYR A 376 14.05 16.34 -14.02
N LEU A 377 14.08 16.42 -15.36
CA LEU A 377 14.86 17.40 -16.10
C LEU A 377 14.44 18.83 -15.76
N ALA A 378 13.13 19.12 -15.71
CA ALA A 378 12.60 20.42 -15.33
C ALA A 378 13.14 20.87 -13.97
N GLN A 379 13.14 19.99 -12.98
CA GLN A 379 13.69 20.30 -11.66
C GLN A 379 15.21 20.54 -11.69
N MET A 380 15.96 19.81 -12.52
CA MET A 380 17.39 20.05 -12.70
C MET A 380 17.66 21.42 -13.34
N LEU A 381 16.89 21.77 -14.39
CA LEU A 381 16.99 23.05 -15.09
C LEU A 381 16.68 24.22 -14.16
N LEU A 382 15.64 24.11 -13.34
CA LEU A 382 15.29 25.14 -12.36
C LEU A 382 16.42 25.36 -11.34
N LYS A 383 16.99 24.29 -10.79
CA LYS A 383 18.14 24.37 -9.87
C LYS A 383 19.39 24.94 -10.53
N ALA A 384 19.52 24.80 -11.84
CA ALA A 384 20.59 25.38 -12.64
C ALA A 384 20.30 26.84 -13.07
N GLY A 385 19.18 27.43 -12.65
CA GLY A 385 18.76 28.78 -13.04
C GLY A 385 18.27 28.91 -14.48
N ARG A 386 18.06 27.80 -15.18
CA ARG A 386 17.62 27.75 -16.59
C ARG A 386 16.09 27.71 -16.67
N ALA A 387 15.44 28.79 -16.23
CA ALA A 387 13.98 28.86 -16.08
C ALA A 387 13.23 28.66 -17.42
N ASP A 388 13.72 29.23 -18.52
CA ASP A 388 13.05 29.10 -19.83
C ASP A 388 13.02 27.65 -20.32
N ALA A 389 14.15 26.95 -20.22
CA ALA A 389 14.20 25.53 -20.57
C ALA A 389 13.36 24.67 -19.61
N CYS A 390 13.26 25.06 -18.34
CA CYS A 390 12.42 24.39 -17.34
C CYS A 390 10.93 24.48 -17.69
N GLU A 391 10.47 25.68 -18.08
CA GLU A 391 9.08 25.91 -18.52
C GLU A 391 8.70 24.99 -19.68
N VAL A 392 9.55 24.88 -20.70
CA VAL A 392 9.29 24.01 -21.86
C VAL A 392 8.98 22.58 -21.43
N GLN A 393 9.73 22.05 -20.44
CA GLN A 393 9.52 20.69 -19.96
C GLN A 393 8.21 20.52 -19.19
N TYR A 394 7.85 21.48 -18.33
CA TYR A 394 6.57 21.40 -17.62
C TYR A 394 5.38 21.58 -18.55
N ARG A 395 5.45 22.49 -19.54
CA ARG A 395 4.38 22.63 -20.53
C ARG A 395 4.18 21.35 -21.34
N ALA A 396 5.25 20.69 -21.78
CA ALA A 396 5.16 19.40 -22.46
C ALA A 396 4.48 18.32 -21.60
N VAL A 397 4.71 18.32 -20.27
CA VAL A 397 3.96 17.41 -19.37
C VAL A 397 2.48 17.77 -19.32
N LEU A 398 2.14 19.06 -19.30
CA LEU A 398 0.75 19.53 -19.27
C LEU A 398 0.00 19.37 -20.60
N GLU A 399 0.71 19.22 -21.72
CA GLU A 399 0.13 18.81 -23.00
C GLU A 399 -0.35 17.36 -22.96
N ILE A 400 0.36 16.48 -22.24
CA ILE A 400 -0.01 15.07 -22.04
C ILE A 400 -1.12 14.94 -20.99
N ASP A 401 -0.95 15.60 -19.85
CA ASP A 401 -1.94 15.63 -18.76
C ASP A 401 -2.16 17.07 -18.27
N PRO A 402 -3.24 17.73 -18.74
CA PRO A 402 -3.58 19.08 -18.33
C PRO A 402 -3.84 19.26 -16.84
N HIS A 403 -4.11 18.19 -16.09
CA HIS A 403 -4.39 18.25 -14.65
C HIS A 403 -3.22 17.73 -13.80
N HIS A 404 -2.04 17.53 -14.40
CA HIS A 404 -0.88 17.00 -13.70
C HIS A 404 -0.40 17.94 -12.58
N ALA A 405 -0.80 17.63 -11.34
CA ALA A 405 -0.68 18.53 -10.19
C ALA A 405 0.76 19.05 -9.95
N LYS A 406 1.75 18.14 -9.99
CA LYS A 406 3.15 18.50 -9.77
C LYS A 406 3.73 19.37 -10.89
N ALA A 407 3.21 19.25 -12.11
CA ALA A 407 3.68 20.04 -13.25
C ALA A 407 3.08 21.45 -13.20
N LEU A 408 1.79 21.57 -12.85
CA LEU A 408 1.15 22.85 -12.57
C LEU A 408 1.89 23.64 -11.48
N LEU A 409 2.16 22.98 -10.35
CA LEU A 409 2.90 23.60 -9.25
C LEU A 409 4.32 23.99 -9.68
N GLY A 410 5.06 23.07 -10.31
CA GLY A 410 6.41 23.32 -10.78
C GLY A 410 6.50 24.48 -11.78
N LEU A 411 5.60 24.52 -12.77
CA LEU A 411 5.53 25.59 -13.75
C LEU A 411 5.18 26.93 -13.09
N SER A 412 4.23 26.96 -12.15
CA SER A 412 3.89 28.18 -11.43
C SER A 412 5.09 28.75 -10.65
N GLN A 413 5.91 27.88 -10.04
CA GLN A 413 7.13 28.27 -9.35
C GLN A 413 8.19 28.81 -10.32
N THR A 414 8.36 28.15 -11.47
CA THR A 414 9.27 28.61 -12.53
C THR A 414 8.87 29.97 -13.08
N LEU A 415 7.59 30.18 -13.39
CA LEU A 415 7.06 31.46 -13.89
C LEU A 415 7.15 32.57 -12.84
N ALA A 416 6.82 32.27 -11.58
CA ALA A 416 6.94 33.24 -10.49
C ALA A 416 8.39 33.69 -10.24
N ALA A 417 9.36 32.76 -10.40
CA ALA A 417 10.79 33.07 -10.31
C ALA A 417 11.27 33.94 -11.49
N ARG A 418 10.68 33.78 -12.68
CA ARG A 418 10.95 34.62 -13.87
C ARG A 418 10.25 35.99 -13.82
N GLY A 419 9.18 36.10 -13.05
CA GLY A 419 8.40 37.35 -12.88
C GLY A 419 6.98 37.31 -13.46
N ASP A 420 6.61 36.23 -14.15
CA ASP A 420 5.28 36.04 -14.77
C ASP A 420 4.25 35.55 -13.76
N ARG A 421 4.05 36.35 -12.72
CA ARG A 421 3.27 35.96 -11.54
C ARG A 421 1.77 35.83 -11.82
N ALA A 422 1.24 36.53 -12.83
CA ALA A 422 -0.16 36.44 -13.21
C ALA A 422 -0.51 35.05 -13.79
N GLU A 423 0.32 34.52 -14.68
CA GLU A 423 0.14 33.16 -15.21
C GLU A 423 0.37 32.12 -14.10
N ALA A 424 1.36 32.34 -13.23
CA ALA A 424 1.57 31.48 -12.06
C ALA A 424 0.30 31.38 -11.18
N VAL A 425 -0.40 32.49 -10.93
CA VAL A 425 -1.69 32.49 -10.22
C VAL A 425 -2.72 31.63 -10.95
N SER A 426 -2.86 31.79 -12.28
CA SER A 426 -3.81 30.99 -13.08
C SER A 426 -3.53 29.49 -13.00
N LEU A 427 -2.27 29.07 -13.04
CA LEU A 427 -1.89 27.66 -12.96
C LEU A 427 -2.21 27.04 -11.61
N VAL A 428 -2.00 27.80 -10.52
CA VAL A 428 -2.32 27.31 -9.17
C VAL A 428 -3.83 27.29 -8.93
N ARG A 429 -4.60 28.22 -9.53
CA ARG A 429 -6.08 28.11 -9.54
C ARG A 429 -6.54 26.84 -10.24
N ARG A 430 -6.00 26.54 -11.43
CA ARG A 430 -6.31 25.29 -12.15
C ARG A 430 -5.96 24.05 -11.33
N LEU A 431 -4.85 24.07 -10.59
CA LEU A 431 -4.48 23.00 -9.65
C LEU A 431 -5.54 22.78 -8.56
N MET A 432 -6.23 23.84 -8.13
CA MET A 432 -7.24 23.79 -7.07
C MET A 432 -8.64 23.41 -7.57
N GLU A 433 -8.92 23.44 -8.87
CA GLU A 433 -10.22 23.07 -9.46
C GLU A 433 -10.56 21.58 -9.25
N GLY A 434 -9.58 20.73 -8.93
CA GLY A 434 -9.73 19.27 -8.80
C GLY A 434 -9.94 18.69 -7.40
N GLY A 435 -10.06 19.50 -6.33
CA GLY A 435 -10.25 18.96 -4.98
C GLY A 435 -10.18 19.97 -3.83
N SER A 436 -10.27 19.49 -2.58
CA SER A 436 -10.07 20.34 -1.40
C SER A 436 -8.63 20.88 -1.38
N PRO A 437 -8.41 22.19 -1.20
CA PRO A 437 -7.07 22.76 -1.23
C PRO A 437 -6.19 22.19 -0.11
N GLU A 438 -5.04 21.64 -0.48
CA GLU A 438 -3.98 21.30 0.47
C GLU A 438 -3.38 22.60 1.05
N PRO A 439 -3.01 22.64 2.35
CA PRO A 439 -2.48 23.84 2.99
C PRO A 439 -1.33 24.50 2.23
N GLU A 440 -0.40 23.71 1.69
CA GLU A 440 0.76 24.17 0.93
C GLU A 440 0.37 24.90 -0.36
N THR A 441 -0.70 24.44 -1.02
CA THR A 441 -1.22 25.06 -2.25
C THR A 441 -1.90 26.39 -1.93
N CYS A 442 -2.66 26.46 -0.84
CA CYS A 442 -3.23 27.71 -0.34
C CYS A 442 -2.15 28.74 0.00
N LEU A 443 -1.10 28.31 0.70
CA LEU A 443 0.03 29.17 1.06
C LEU A 443 0.72 29.75 -0.19
N TRP A 444 0.97 28.90 -1.19
CA TRP A 444 1.61 29.31 -2.43
C TRP A 444 0.73 30.27 -3.26
N LEU A 445 -0.55 29.96 -3.44
CA LEU A 445 -1.48 30.86 -4.14
C LEU A 445 -1.62 32.20 -3.40
N GLY A 446 -1.81 32.16 -2.07
CA GLY A 446 -1.90 33.36 -1.25
C GLY A 446 -0.65 34.23 -1.39
N GLN A 447 0.53 33.61 -1.47
CA GLN A 447 1.79 34.34 -1.63
C GLN A 447 1.84 35.03 -3.00
N LEU A 448 1.48 34.31 -4.06
CA LEU A 448 1.41 34.88 -5.41
C LEU A 448 0.40 36.04 -5.49
N LEU A 449 -0.78 35.88 -4.89
CA LEU A 449 -1.83 36.91 -4.84
C LEU A 449 -1.36 38.16 -4.10
N LEU A 450 -0.64 38.02 -2.99
CA LEU A 450 0.00 39.16 -2.34
C LEU A 450 1.00 39.84 -3.30
N TYR A 451 1.82 39.09 -4.03
CA TYR A 451 2.79 39.68 -4.96
C TYR A 451 2.15 40.39 -6.15
N VAL A 452 1.03 39.91 -6.68
CA VAL A 452 0.31 40.55 -7.81
C VAL A 452 -0.63 41.67 -7.35
N GLY A 453 -0.70 41.96 -6.05
CA GLY A 453 -1.50 43.07 -5.53
C GLY A 453 -2.97 42.73 -5.30
N GLU A 454 -3.32 41.45 -5.12
CA GLU A 454 -4.68 40.97 -4.85
C GLU A 454 -4.84 40.44 -3.39
N PRO A 455 -4.56 41.25 -2.36
CA PRO A 455 -4.55 40.78 -0.97
C PRO A 455 -5.93 40.33 -0.45
N ALA A 456 -7.02 40.88 -1.00
CA ALA A 456 -8.38 40.50 -0.64
C ALA A 456 -8.70 39.03 -1.01
N GLN A 457 -8.10 38.52 -2.09
CA GLN A 457 -8.26 37.12 -2.51
C GLN A 457 -7.28 36.18 -1.77
N ALA A 458 -6.16 36.70 -1.28
CA ALA A 458 -5.18 35.93 -0.51
C ALA A 458 -5.66 35.60 0.91
N GLU A 459 -6.38 36.52 1.55
CA GLU A 459 -6.85 36.39 2.93
C GLU A 459 -7.65 35.09 3.21
N PRO A 460 -8.73 34.74 2.47
CA PRO A 460 -9.51 33.53 2.77
C PRO A 460 -8.67 32.25 2.66
N LEU A 461 -7.67 32.23 1.77
CA LEU A 461 -6.76 31.09 1.62
C LEU A 461 -5.88 30.92 2.87
N TYR A 462 -5.30 32.00 3.38
CA TYR A 462 -4.50 31.95 4.60
C TYR A 462 -5.36 31.65 5.83
N ARG A 463 -6.57 32.20 5.92
CA ARG A 463 -7.51 31.92 7.01
C ARG A 463 -7.87 30.43 7.08
N ALA A 464 -8.18 29.82 5.95
CA ALA A 464 -8.49 28.39 5.89
C ALA A 464 -7.33 27.50 6.37
N VAL A 465 -6.07 27.90 6.14
CA VAL A 465 -4.91 27.19 6.68
C VAL A 465 -4.79 27.40 8.19
N VAL A 466 -4.96 28.63 8.68
CA VAL A 466 -4.91 28.96 10.12
C VAL A 466 -6.00 28.26 10.93
N GLU A 467 -7.21 28.11 10.38
CA GLU A 467 -8.31 27.39 11.04
C GLU A 467 -8.00 25.90 11.24
N ARG A 468 -7.25 25.29 10.30
CA ARG A 468 -6.82 23.89 10.38
C ARG A 468 -5.57 23.71 11.24
N ASP A 469 -4.62 24.63 11.11
CA ASP A 469 -3.35 24.63 11.82
C ASP A 469 -3.03 26.05 12.33
N PRO A 470 -3.46 26.39 13.56
CA PRO A 470 -3.21 27.70 14.15
C PRO A 470 -1.73 28.04 14.34
N ASP A 471 -0.85 27.03 14.37
CA ASP A 471 0.59 27.18 14.59
C ASP A 471 1.39 27.19 13.27
N ASN A 472 0.70 27.28 12.13
CA ASN A 472 1.34 27.49 10.84
C ASN A 472 1.85 28.93 10.69
N ALA A 473 3.13 29.16 10.97
CA ALA A 473 3.71 30.49 10.96
C ALA A 473 3.62 31.22 9.60
N ASP A 474 3.80 30.51 8.49
CA ASP A 474 3.73 31.12 7.16
C ASP A 474 2.29 31.55 6.81
N ALA A 475 1.29 30.77 7.23
CA ALA A 475 -0.12 31.14 7.09
C ALA A 475 -0.48 32.38 7.93
N GLN A 476 -0.03 32.43 9.19
CA GLN A 476 -0.26 33.58 10.08
C GLN A 476 0.38 34.86 9.53
N ILE A 477 1.62 34.77 9.04
CA ILE A 477 2.33 35.89 8.38
C ILE A 477 1.58 36.33 7.12
N GLY A 478 1.17 35.38 6.29
CA GLY A 478 0.40 35.65 5.07
C GLY A 478 -0.92 36.34 5.36
N LEU A 479 -1.68 35.85 6.35
CA LEU A 479 -2.96 36.41 6.78
C LEU A 479 -2.80 37.84 7.29
N ALA A 480 -1.85 38.08 8.19
CA ALA A 480 -1.57 39.42 8.71
C ALA A 480 -1.18 40.40 7.58
N ARG A 481 -0.35 39.97 6.62
CA ARG A 481 0.02 40.79 5.45
C ARG A 481 -1.16 41.07 4.52
N ALA A 482 -2.05 40.10 4.33
CA ALA A 482 -3.25 40.29 3.52
C ALA A 482 -4.21 41.29 4.17
N LEU A 483 -4.43 41.19 5.49
CA LEU A 483 -5.25 42.10 6.27
C LEU A 483 -4.68 43.52 6.28
N GLU A 484 -3.37 43.66 6.45
CA GLU A 484 -2.68 44.95 6.38
C GLU A 484 -2.87 45.61 5.00
N ARG A 485 -2.62 44.88 3.91
CA ARG A 485 -2.73 45.42 2.54
C ARG A 485 -4.17 45.70 2.10
N THR A 486 -5.16 45.22 2.86
CA THR A 486 -6.59 45.54 2.66
C THR A 486 -7.08 46.63 3.62
N GLY A 487 -6.18 47.28 4.37
CA GLY A 487 -6.51 48.39 5.27
C GLY A 487 -7.08 47.96 6.63
N ARG A 488 -7.20 46.66 6.91
CA ARG A 488 -7.71 46.13 8.19
C ARG A 488 -6.56 45.98 9.19
N LEU A 489 -5.97 47.11 9.57
CA LEU A 489 -4.76 47.17 10.38
C LEU A 489 -4.94 46.53 11.76
N ASN A 490 -6.03 46.83 12.48
CA ASN A 490 -6.28 46.26 13.81
C ASN A 490 -6.39 44.73 13.75
N ALA A 491 -7.12 44.19 12.75
CA ALA A 491 -7.18 42.75 12.52
C ALA A 491 -5.79 42.14 12.22
N ALA A 492 -4.97 42.81 11.41
CA ALA A 492 -3.61 42.37 11.11
C ALA A 492 -2.72 42.36 12.37
N GLN A 493 -2.83 43.38 13.23
CA GLN A 493 -2.11 43.48 14.50
C GLN A 493 -2.52 42.34 15.44
N ARG A 494 -3.82 42.08 15.59
CA ARG A 494 -4.34 40.96 16.41
C ARG A 494 -3.81 39.61 15.95
N VAL A 495 -3.86 39.33 14.65
CA VAL A 495 -3.33 38.10 14.07
C VAL A 495 -1.83 37.97 14.32
N ALA A 496 -1.05 39.02 14.05
CA ALA A 496 0.41 38.99 14.24
C ALA A 496 0.83 38.83 15.71
N HIS A 497 0.16 39.51 16.65
CA HIS A 497 0.46 39.44 18.09
C HIS A 497 0.01 38.11 18.69
N GLY A 498 -1.19 37.64 18.35
CA GLY A 498 -1.67 36.33 18.79
C GLY A 498 -0.81 35.18 18.27
N ALA A 499 -0.33 35.26 17.02
CA ALA A 499 0.61 34.29 16.48
C ALA A 499 2.00 34.37 17.14
N ALA A 500 2.54 35.57 17.35
CA ALA A 500 3.82 35.75 18.03
C ALA A 500 3.79 35.30 19.51
N GLY A 501 2.66 35.48 20.20
CA GLY A 501 2.48 34.97 21.57
C GLY A 501 2.40 33.44 21.63
N ARG A 502 1.74 32.80 20.66
CA ARG A 502 1.70 31.33 20.53
C ARG A 502 3.03 30.73 20.10
N MET A 503 3.78 31.42 19.25
CA MET A 503 5.06 30.99 18.69
C MET A 503 6.19 31.99 19.00
N PRO A 504 6.61 32.11 20.28
CA PRO A 504 7.57 33.13 20.71
C PRO A 504 8.95 32.98 20.08
N ASP A 505 9.33 31.76 19.68
CA ASP A 505 10.63 31.48 19.07
C ASP A 505 10.69 31.78 17.56
N ASN A 506 9.60 32.24 16.94
CA ASN A 506 9.58 32.55 15.51
C ASN A 506 9.99 34.01 15.23
N PRO A 507 11.21 34.26 14.70
CA PRO A 507 11.71 35.62 14.53
C PRO A 507 10.94 36.44 13.49
N LYS A 508 10.33 35.79 12.48
CA LYS A 508 9.55 36.48 11.45
C LYS A 508 8.22 37.01 12.01
N LEU A 509 7.55 36.22 12.85
CA LEU A 509 6.32 36.63 13.53
C LEU A 509 6.60 37.73 14.56
N ALA A 510 7.65 37.60 15.37
CA ALA A 510 8.06 38.64 16.31
C ALA A 510 8.41 39.96 15.60
N ALA A 511 9.13 39.89 14.49
CA ALA A 511 9.43 41.07 13.67
C ALA A 511 8.18 41.69 13.04
N LEU A 512 7.24 40.86 12.57
CA LEU A 512 5.99 41.31 11.98
C LEU A 512 5.10 42.02 13.02
N ALA A 513 4.93 41.41 14.21
CA ALA A 513 4.16 42.00 15.30
C ALA A 513 4.76 43.35 15.74
N ARG A 514 6.09 43.40 15.95
CA ARG A 514 6.80 44.64 16.30
C ARG A 514 6.61 45.73 15.25
N ARG A 515 6.66 45.38 13.96
CA ARG A 515 6.48 46.33 12.86
C ARG A 515 5.06 46.88 12.79
N LEU A 516 4.06 46.04 13.04
CA LEU A 516 2.65 46.44 13.00
C LEU A 516 2.20 47.24 14.24
N GLY A 517 2.94 47.14 15.35
CA GLY A 517 2.57 47.77 16.62
C GLY A 517 1.42 47.03 17.32
N PRO A 518 1.18 47.29 18.62
CA PRO A 518 0.14 46.60 19.38
C PRO A 518 -1.24 46.83 18.74
N PRO A 519 -2.16 45.85 18.83
CA PRO A 519 -3.53 46.05 18.37
C PRO A 519 -4.17 47.21 19.14
N GLU A 520 -4.89 48.06 18.43
CA GLU A 520 -5.69 49.11 19.06
C GLU A 520 -6.70 48.46 20.02
N GLN A 521 -6.76 48.95 21.25
CA GLN A 521 -7.86 48.66 22.16
C GLN A 521 -9.12 49.26 21.51
N GLU A 522 -10.06 48.42 21.10
CA GLU A 522 -11.40 48.91 20.79
C GLU A 522 -11.99 49.44 22.12
N GLU A 523 -12.23 50.75 22.20
CA GLU A 523 -13.45 51.22 22.85
C GLU A 523 -14.59 50.46 22.16
N GLU A 524 -15.46 49.82 22.94
CA GLU A 524 -16.58 49.01 22.45
C GLU A 524 -17.27 49.70 21.25
N GLU A 525 -17.05 49.17 20.04
CA GLU A 525 -17.89 49.50 18.89
C GLU A 525 -19.28 48.94 19.20
N GLU A 526 -20.13 49.84 19.70
CA GLU A 526 -21.56 49.67 19.86
C GLU A 526 -22.09 49.03 18.57
N ALA A 527 -22.66 47.83 18.71
CA ALA A 527 -23.24 47.08 17.63
C ALA A 527 -24.08 48.01 16.74
N ALA A 528 -23.69 48.13 15.47
CA ALA A 528 -24.47 48.80 14.44
C ALA A 528 -25.79 48.04 14.24
N ALA A 529 -26.74 48.29 15.14
CA ALA A 529 -28.15 48.14 14.87
C ALA A 529 -28.45 49.07 13.71
N GLY A 530 -28.87 48.50 12.58
CA GLY A 530 -29.38 49.26 11.44
C GLY A 530 -30.48 50.24 11.86
N PRO A 531 -30.79 51.24 11.02
CA PRO A 531 -31.71 52.31 11.40
C PRO A 531 -33.04 51.73 11.86
N ALA A 532 -33.48 52.16 13.05
CA ALA A 532 -34.70 51.70 13.68
C ALA A 532 -35.88 51.78 12.70
N PRO A 533 -36.75 50.75 12.64
CA PRO A 533 -37.86 50.74 11.69
C PRO A 533 -38.78 51.94 11.93
N SER A 534 -39.14 52.62 10.83
CA SER A 534 -40.05 53.75 10.86
C SER A 534 -41.37 53.37 11.55
N ARG A 535 -42.03 54.33 12.19
CA ARG A 535 -43.32 54.16 12.87
C ARG A 535 -44.36 53.43 11.99
N PHE A 536 -44.25 53.56 10.67
CA PHE A 536 -45.08 52.90 9.67
C PHE A 536 -44.91 51.37 9.64
N ARG A 537 -43.67 50.85 9.79
CA ARG A 537 -43.40 49.40 9.85
C ARG A 537 -43.83 48.76 11.16
N ARG A 538 -43.80 49.54 12.26
CA ARG A 538 -44.30 49.10 13.57
C ARG A 538 -45.83 48.99 13.56
N TRP A 539 -46.50 49.97 12.96
CA TRP A 539 -47.95 49.95 12.74
C TRP A 539 -48.39 48.78 11.83
N LEU A 540 -47.67 48.49 10.73
CA LEU A 540 -47.99 47.35 9.87
C LEU A 540 -47.86 45.98 10.60
N ASN A 541 -46.85 45.81 11.45
CA ASN A 541 -46.68 44.55 12.19
C ASN A 541 -47.72 44.35 13.30
N GLU A 542 -48.19 45.43 13.94
CA GLU A 542 -49.30 45.36 14.90
C GLU A 542 -50.66 45.16 14.21
N PHE A 543 -50.85 45.69 12.99
CA PHE A 543 -52.11 45.56 12.24
C PHE A 543 -52.36 44.15 11.67
N PHE A 544 -51.30 43.37 11.43
CA PHE A 544 -51.39 42.00 10.90
C PHE A 544 -51.16 40.88 11.93
N SER A 545 -51.04 41.21 13.23
CA SER A 545 -50.79 40.20 14.29
C SER A 545 -51.85 40.12 15.39
N ALA A 546 -53.00 40.80 15.24
CA ALA A 546 -54.13 40.64 16.15
C ALA A 546 -55.39 40.13 15.42
N ASP A 547 -55.75 38.90 15.80
CA ASP A 547 -57.00 38.15 15.63
C ASP A 547 -57.30 37.37 14.33
N ALA A 548 -57.52 36.05 14.56
CA ALA A 548 -58.06 34.96 13.75
C ALA A 548 -57.10 34.09 12.91
#